data_AF-A0A0N5C1C6-F1
#
_entry.id   AF-A0A0N5C1C6-F1
#
_cell.length_a   1.000
_cell.length_b   1.000
_cell.length_c   1.000
_cell.angle_alpha   90.00
_cell.angle_beta   90.00
_cell.angle_gamma   90.00
#
_symmetry.space_group_name_H-M   'P 1'
#
loop_
_entity.id
_entity.type
_entity.pdbx_description
1 polymer ?
#
loop_
_entity_poly.entity_id
_entity_poly.type
_entity_poly.pdbx_seq_one_letter_code
_entity_poly.pdbx_strand_id
1 'polypeptide(L)'
;MDFRPIYLYEFKLCQAAAKTSRKINKAFCQRSTNKRTIQRWFQKFRNGDISLQKQEGFHRINVLENEKIKRMVERNPRITVRELAGELGVSIGTVSNYL
;
A
#
# COMPACT_ATOMS: atom_id res chain seq x y z
N MET A 1 -16.27 -5.46 5.00
CA MET A 1 -16.83 -4.13 4.68
C MET A 1 -15.71 -3.11 4.70
N ASP A 2 -15.71 -2.19 3.74
CA ASP A 2 -14.72 -1.11 3.73
C ASP A 2 -15.26 0.13 4.45
N PHE A 3 -14.58 0.55 5.51
CA PHE A 3 -14.94 1.72 6.31
C PHE A 3 -14.22 3.00 5.89
N ARG A 4 -13.28 2.92 4.92
CA ARG A 4 -12.50 4.08 4.45
C ARG A 4 -13.37 5.24 3.93
N PRO A 5 -14.45 5.00 3.14
CA PRO A 5 -15.36 6.07 2.76
C PRO A 5 -16.04 6.76 3.95
N ILE A 6 -16.39 5.98 4.99
CA ILE A 6 -17.00 6.50 6.22
C ILE A 6 -15.98 7.33 7.01
N TYR A 7 -14.70 6.93 7.04
CA TYR A 7 -13.64 7.73 7.66
C TYR A 7 -13.51 9.09 6.97
N LEU A 8 -13.51 9.13 5.63
CA LEU A 8 -13.41 10.38 4.88
C LEU A 8 -14.62 11.28 5.12
N TYR A 9 -15.83 10.71 5.14
CA TYR A 9 -17.06 11.43 5.46
C TYR A 9 -17.00 12.07 6.86
N GLU A 10 -16.66 11.28 7.88
CA GLU A 10 -16.56 11.78 9.26
C GLU A 10 -15.42 12.79 9.46
N PHE A 11 -14.32 12.64 8.70
CA PHE A 11 -13.23 13.61 8.67
C PHE A 11 -13.68 14.96 8.10
N LYS A 12 -14.43 14.97 7.00
CA LYS A 12 -15.00 16.20 6.41
C LYS A 12 -15.98 16.91 7.35
N LEU A 13 -16.63 16.16 8.25
CA LEU A 13 -17.48 16.70 9.32
C LEU A 13 -16.68 17.15 10.56
N CYS A 14 -15.35 17.23 10.48
CA CYS A 14 -14.45 17.61 11.57
C CYS A 14 -14.65 16.78 12.86
N GLN A 15 -15.08 15.53 12.73
CA GLN A 15 -15.29 14.66 13.89
C GLN A 15 -13.96 14.11 14.42
N ALA A 16 -13.94 13.74 15.69
CA ALA A 16 -12.78 13.09 16.30
C ALA A 16 -12.75 11.58 15.99
N ALA A 17 -11.58 11.02 15.73
CA ALA A 17 -11.38 9.60 15.42
C ALA A 17 -12.00 8.65 16.48
N ALA A 18 -11.95 9.03 17.76
CA ALA A 18 -12.56 8.26 18.84
C ALA A 18 -14.10 8.23 18.77
N LYS A 19 -14.73 9.32 18.32
CA LYS A 19 -16.17 9.40 18.11
C LYS A 19 -16.58 8.59 16.88
N THR A 20 -15.82 8.69 15.79
CA THR A 20 -16.01 7.87 14.58
C THR A 20 -15.89 6.37 14.88
N SER A 21 -14.88 5.95 15.66
CA SER A 21 -14.72 4.54 16.07
C SER A 21 -15.93 4.03 16.84
N ARG A 22 -16.45 4.81 17.79
CA ARG A 22 -17.64 4.46 18.57
C ARG A 22 -18.90 4.36 17.70
N LYS A 23 -19.11 5.30 16.79
CA LYS A 23 -20.24 5.28 15.84
C LYS A 23 -20.21 4.02 14.97
N ILE A 24 -19.07 3.69 14.38
CA ILE A 24 -18.92 2.53 13.50
C ILE A 24 -19.12 1.23 14.28
N ASN A 25 -18.50 1.11 15.45
CA ASN A 25 -18.67 -0.09 16.28
C ASN A 25 -20.09 -0.24 16.84
N LYS A 26 -20.85 0.87 16.97
CA LYS A 26 -22.27 0.83 17.33
C LYS A 26 -23.15 0.41 16.15
N ALA A 27 -22.87 0.89 14.94
CA ALA A 27 -23.69 0.62 13.76
C ALA A 27 -23.40 -0.75 13.11
N PHE A 28 -22.15 -1.21 13.14
CA PHE A 28 -21.68 -2.38 12.39
C PHE A 28 -21.13 -3.50 13.28
N CYS A 29 -21.51 -3.55 14.55
CA CYS A 29 -20.99 -4.45 15.59
C CYS A 29 -19.65 -4.04 16.23
N GLN A 30 -19.47 -4.51 17.47
CA GLN A 30 -18.32 -4.17 18.29
C GLN A 30 -17.05 -4.78 17.69
N ARG A 31 -15.98 -3.96 17.57
CA ARG A 31 -14.67 -4.28 16.96
C ARG A 31 -14.59 -4.24 15.43
N SER A 32 -15.60 -3.73 14.73
CA SER A 32 -15.57 -3.52 13.27
C SER A 32 -14.47 -2.55 12.81
N THR A 33 -14.05 -1.63 13.67
CA THR A 33 -12.85 -0.82 13.44
C THR A 33 -12.10 -0.46 14.72
N ASN A 34 -10.82 -0.13 14.57
CA ASN A 34 -9.94 0.37 15.61
C ASN A 34 -9.69 1.87 15.45
N LYS A 35 -9.75 2.62 16.56
CA LYS A 35 -9.34 4.03 16.66
C LYS A 35 -7.99 4.30 15.98
N ARG A 36 -7.00 3.43 16.17
CA ARG A 36 -5.64 3.61 15.60
C ARG A 36 -5.67 3.62 14.07
N THR A 37 -6.51 2.79 13.46
CA THR A 37 -6.70 2.75 12.00
C THR A 37 -7.32 4.06 11.52
N ILE A 38 -8.36 4.55 12.19
CA ILE A 38 -9.03 5.81 11.84
C ILE A 38 -8.06 7.00 11.97
N GLN A 39 -7.24 7.04 13.02
CA GLN A 39 -6.23 8.09 13.20
C GLN A 39 -5.22 8.15 12.06
N ARG A 40 -4.73 6.98 11.59
CA ARG A 40 -3.83 6.92 10.43
C ARG A 40 -4.50 7.48 9.17
N TRP A 41 -5.76 7.13 8.94
CA TRP A 41 -6.53 7.67 7.81
C TRP A 41 -6.76 9.17 7.92
N PHE A 42 -7.10 9.68 9.11
CA PHE A 42 -7.27 11.11 9.32
C PHE A 42 -5.97 11.88 9.11
N GLN A 43 -4.83 11.32 9.53
CA GLN A 43 -3.53 11.93 9.25
C GLN A 43 -3.26 11.97 7.74
N LYS A 44 -3.55 10.87 7.03
CA LYS A 44 -3.45 10.80 5.57
C LYS A 44 -4.29 11.90 4.89
N PHE A 45 -5.54 12.08 5.33
CA PHE A 45 -6.44 13.11 4.80
C PHE A 45 -5.97 14.53 5.13
N ARG A 46 -5.42 14.76 6.33
CA ARG A 46 -4.80 16.06 6.69
C ARG A 46 -3.61 16.41 5.81
N ASN A 47 -2.88 15.40 5.35
CA ASN A 47 -1.76 15.59 4.42
C ASN A 47 -2.23 15.78 2.96
N GLY A 48 -3.55 15.91 2.72
CA GLY A 48 -4.13 16.13 1.40
C GLY A 48 -4.39 14.87 0.58
N ASP A 49 -3.96 13.69 1.06
CA ASP A 49 -4.16 12.44 0.34
C ASP A 49 -5.50 11.80 0.71
N ILE A 50 -6.52 12.11 -0.10
CA ILE A 50 -7.89 11.58 0.02
C ILE A 50 -8.09 10.23 -0.70
N SER A 51 -7.03 9.62 -1.25
CA SER A 51 -7.17 8.36 -1.98
C SER A 51 -7.63 7.23 -1.05
N LEU A 52 -8.81 6.68 -1.34
CA LEU A 52 -9.38 5.56 -0.57
C LEU A 52 -8.82 4.20 -1.01
N GLN A 53 -8.16 4.16 -2.17
CA GLN A 53 -7.51 2.96 -2.67
C GLN A 53 -6.45 2.48 -1.69
N LYS A 54 -6.36 1.15 -1.54
CA LYS A 54 -5.19 0.54 -0.93
C LYS A 54 -4.08 0.84 -1.93
N GLN A 55 -3.01 1.53 -1.54
CA GLN A 55 -1.87 1.65 -2.43
C GLN A 55 -1.46 0.21 -2.78
N GLU A 56 -1.69 -0.20 -4.03
CA GLU A 56 -1.14 -1.43 -4.62
C GLU A 56 0.39 -1.30 -4.81
N GLY A 57 1.02 -0.38 -4.09
CA GLY A 57 2.32 0.22 -4.37
C GLY A 57 3.49 -0.74 -4.23
N PHE A 58 3.29 -1.96 -3.74
CA PHE A 58 4.31 -3.01 -3.83
C PHE A 58 4.10 -3.95 -5.01
N HIS A 59 2.86 -4.31 -5.36
CA HIS A 59 2.64 -5.25 -6.46
C HIS A 59 2.93 -4.63 -7.82
N ARG A 60 2.56 -3.37 -8.05
CA ARG A 60 2.73 -2.75 -9.38
C ARG A 60 4.18 -2.40 -9.70
N ILE A 61 4.95 -2.00 -8.68
CA ILE A 61 6.39 -1.77 -8.82
C ILE A 61 7.11 -3.11 -9.09
N ASN A 62 6.75 -4.16 -8.35
CA ASN A 62 7.29 -5.51 -8.57
C ASN A 62 6.95 -6.05 -9.97
N VAL A 63 5.76 -5.80 -10.50
CA VAL A 63 5.40 -6.26 -11.87
C VAL A 63 6.26 -5.57 -12.93
N LEU A 64 6.49 -4.26 -12.80
CA LEU A 64 7.35 -3.52 -13.74
C LEU A 64 8.82 -3.96 -13.64
N GLU A 65 9.30 -4.19 -12.41
CA GLU A 65 10.63 -4.75 -12.16
C GLU A 65 10.77 -6.17 -12.73
N ASN A 66 9.73 -7.00 -12.60
CA ASN A 66 9.72 -8.37 -13.11
C ASN A 66 9.74 -8.41 -14.65
N GLU A 67 8.96 -7.56 -15.32
CA GLU A 67 9.01 -7.38 -16.78
C GLU A 67 10.37 -6.85 -17.26
N LYS A 68 11.06 -6.06 -16.43
CA LYS A 68 12.41 -5.57 -16.72
C LYS A 68 13.44 -6.70 -16.57
N ILE A 69 13.38 -7.48 -15.48
CA ILE A 69 14.23 -8.67 -15.27
C ILE A 69 14.06 -9.66 -16.42
N LYS A 70 12.81 -9.97 -16.79
CA LYS A 70 12.49 -10.91 -17.88
C LYS A 70 13.12 -10.51 -19.21
N ARG A 71 12.98 -9.25 -19.62
CA ARG A 71 13.58 -8.74 -20.87
C ARG A 71 15.11 -8.82 -20.87
N MET A 72 15.75 -8.63 -19.72
CA MET A 72 17.21 -8.71 -19.60
C MET A 72 17.70 -10.14 -19.73
N VAL A 73 17.01 -11.09 -19.11
CA VAL A 73 17.31 -12.54 -19.23
C VAL A 73 17.05 -13.04 -20.65
N GLU A 74 15.96 -12.62 -21.30
CA GLU A 74 15.67 -12.97 -22.70
C GLU A 74 16.74 -12.44 -23.66
N ARG A 75 17.25 -11.22 -23.42
CA ARG A 75 18.31 -10.62 -24.26
C ARG A 75 19.67 -11.26 -24.05
N ASN A 76 19.99 -11.68 -22.83
CA ASN A 76 21.23 -12.36 -22.51
C ASN A 76 21.01 -13.45 -21.45
N PRO A 77 20.82 -14.71 -21.86
CA PRO A 77 20.59 -15.82 -20.93
C PRO A 77 21.77 -16.12 -19.99
N ARG A 78 22.96 -15.56 -20.25
CA ARG A 78 24.16 -15.72 -19.41
C ARG A 78 24.36 -14.59 -18.40
N ILE A 79 23.43 -13.63 -18.31
CA ILE A 79 23.53 -12.52 -17.36
C ILE A 79 23.49 -13.05 -15.93
N THR A 80 24.42 -12.57 -15.10
CA THR A 80 24.50 -12.99 -13.71
C THR A 80 23.56 -12.19 -12.82
N VAL A 81 23.13 -12.78 -11.69
CA VAL A 81 22.29 -12.10 -10.69
C VAL A 81 22.93 -10.81 -10.18
N ARG A 82 24.27 -10.78 -10.11
CA ARG A 82 25.04 -9.60 -9.68
C ARG A 82 25.00 -8.47 -10.70
N GLU A 83 25.07 -8.79 -11.99
CA GLU A 83 24.94 -7.82 -13.09
C GLU A 83 23.51 -7.27 -13.15
N LEU A 84 22.50 -8.13 -13.04
CA LEU A 84 21.09 -7.73 -12.97
C LEU A 84 20.84 -6.78 -11.78
N ALA A 85 21.35 -7.11 -10.60
CA ALA A 85 21.22 -6.28 -9.40
C ALA A 85 21.88 -4.90 -9.60
N GLY A 86 23.06 -4.86 -10.22
CA GLY A 86 23.78 -3.63 -10.53
C GLY A 86 23.02 -2.72 -11.50
N GLU A 87 22.44 -3.29 -12.55
CA GLU A 87 21.72 -2.54 -13.59
C GLU A 87 20.30 -2.10 -13.15
N LEU A 88 19.71 -2.81 -12.19
CA LEU A 88 18.41 -2.47 -11.60
C LEU A 88 18.53 -1.57 -10.35
N GLY A 89 19.71 -1.47 -9.75
CA GLY A 89 19.92 -0.72 -8.50
C GLY A 89 19.20 -1.36 -7.30
N VAL A 90 18.92 -2.66 -7.36
CA VAL A 90 18.22 -3.43 -6.31
C VAL A 90 19.17 -4.43 -5.66
N SER A 91 18.80 -4.96 -4.50
CA SER A 91 19.64 -5.94 -3.80
C SER A 91 19.72 -7.27 -4.57
N ILE A 92 20.85 -7.97 -4.46
CA ILE A 92 21.02 -9.31 -5.05
C ILE A 92 19.93 -10.28 -4.55
N GLY A 93 19.55 -10.19 -3.28
CA GLY A 93 18.49 -11.01 -2.70
C GLY A 93 17.11 -10.72 -3.31
N THR A 94 16.86 -9.47 -3.71
CA THR A 94 15.65 -9.10 -4.45
C THR A 94 15.62 -9.81 -5.79
N VAL A 95 16.69 -9.72 -6.60
CA VAL A 95 16.78 -10.38 -7.92
C VAL A 95 16.71 -11.91 -7.81
N SER A 96 17.38 -12.51 -6.82
CA SER A 96 17.38 -13.96 -6.61
C SER A 96 16.02 -14.53 -6.21
N ASN A 97 15.14 -13.72 -5.61
CA ASN A 97 13.77 -14.14 -5.32
C ASN A 97 12.85 -14.09 -6.55
N TYR A 98 13.30 -13.45 -7.64
CA TYR A 98 12.52 -13.26 -8.86
C TYR A 98 12.93 -14.18 -10.02
N LEU A 99 14.16 -14.70 -10.03
CA LEU A 99 14.65 -15.69 -10.98
C LEU A 99 14.20 -17.11 -10.60
#